data_AF-A0A817FHF2-F1
#
_entry.id   AF-A0A817FHF2-F1
#
_cell.length_a   1.000
_cell.length_b   1.000
_cell.length_c   1.000
_cell.angle_alpha   90.00
_cell.angle_beta   90.00
_cell.angle_gamma   90.00
#
_symmetry.space_group_name_H-M   'P 1'
#
loop_
_entity.id
_entity.type
_entity.pdbx_description
1 polymer ?
#
loop_
_entity_poly.entity_id
_entity_poly.type
_entity_poly.pdbx_seq_one_letter_code
_entity_poly.pdbx_strand_id
1 'polypeptide(L)'
;MEIKIDLENHDQIEHVYKLISQINAIKCMEKLVPDVIRDIDEINSWFKGVTNNIFVIIKDTFNIEKWKEHKYQSLDFNKLEKGLNYLDACKKLYLLFMSNCICVVNDLEEFIRYFSNYVQQEMKSYFKSIIYYQNENKKEIFEKAQILSSRLQELSEIKTKYSRVFSCFSNKKIIEQWQNDLCHYLIELSDEMEKITITKQINILNNKLIIVKALSTLDRFLKGEKFIDIYNKYQNIFFIEVNDAHKQIIDAIRNTDYERVAFEIVTLHSSNEIGEYFYQKAKRMINNGLNDLMEETKTQTIMLGNNIEIKGIKSIVENLKRIYRAQKSVSEHLNEPAELDKCVIDVKNFLEEQIIRFLEGVKALININDFCKVDEKLDLITVVCHLLGKYCTEKVLNSIKEVKHSQYIVLSKDLVEKYSNMDIRDYYLNPPTDIFAKFAQVNHTNPLYNEALIRIKNIIVTKLREELKQAILEEPPNLENNHIRRFESAVKCLPETMRIALEVELKHCKDDINQLIQDNNNKLNIIFRSEDLESTKTMLENYQNLKGMQSVVNNRQKRLNLYKLSIMKIR
;
A
#
# COMPACT_ATOMS: atom_id res chain seq x y z
N MET A 1 30.88 -25.38 88.35
CA MET A 1 31.22 -24.80 87.03
C MET A 1 30.39 -25.56 86.02
N GLU A 2 29.44 -24.92 85.37
CA GLU A 2 28.56 -25.57 84.41
C GLU A 2 29.27 -25.61 83.06
N ILE A 3 29.76 -26.79 82.66
CA ILE A 3 30.46 -26.98 81.39
C ILE A 3 29.40 -27.14 80.30
N LYS A 4 29.32 -26.20 79.36
CA LYS A 4 28.37 -26.24 78.26
C LYS A 4 29.05 -26.69 76.98
N ILE A 5 28.79 -27.93 76.57
CA ILE A 5 29.24 -28.46 75.27
C ILE A 5 28.09 -28.24 74.28
N ASP A 6 28.29 -27.37 73.31
CA ASP A 6 27.39 -27.12 72.19
C ASP A 6 28.18 -26.79 70.91
N LEU A 7 27.49 -26.64 69.77
CA LEU A 7 28.11 -26.32 68.48
C LEU A 7 28.84 -24.96 68.49
N GLU A 8 28.43 -24.05 69.35
CA GLU A 8 29.00 -22.70 69.48
C GLU A 8 30.34 -22.73 70.22
N ASN A 9 30.52 -23.68 71.14
CA ASN A 9 31.71 -23.84 71.97
C ASN A 9 32.51 -25.11 71.61
N HIS A 10 32.59 -25.44 70.32
CA HIS A 10 33.26 -26.66 69.85
C HIS A 10 34.72 -26.79 70.31
N ASP A 11 35.46 -25.68 70.48
CA ASP A 11 36.83 -25.69 71.01
C ASP A 11 36.92 -26.18 72.46
N GLN A 12 35.83 -26.09 73.24
CA GLN A 12 35.81 -26.57 74.62
C GLN A 12 35.82 -28.10 74.72
N ILE A 13 35.45 -28.82 73.64
CA ILE A 13 35.41 -30.29 73.68
C ILE A 13 36.76 -30.90 74.00
N GLU A 14 37.85 -30.29 73.53
CA GLU A 14 39.21 -30.77 73.81
C GLU A 14 39.55 -30.61 75.29
N HIS A 15 39.17 -29.49 75.89
CA HIS A 15 39.37 -29.24 77.32
C HIS A 15 38.57 -30.23 78.17
N VAL A 16 37.28 -30.44 77.81
CA VAL A 16 36.40 -31.36 78.53
C VAL A 16 36.85 -32.80 78.39
N TYR A 17 37.30 -33.22 77.22
CA TYR A 17 37.86 -34.56 77.02
C TYR A 17 39.13 -34.79 77.82
N LYS A 18 40.01 -33.79 77.94
CA LYS A 18 41.20 -33.87 78.81
C LYS A 18 40.81 -34.07 80.27
N LEU A 19 39.82 -33.33 80.76
CA LEU A 19 39.28 -33.50 82.12
C LEU A 19 38.70 -34.90 82.32
N ILE A 20 37.92 -35.40 81.37
CA ILE A 20 37.35 -36.76 81.41
C ILE A 20 38.45 -37.83 81.35
N SER A 21 39.50 -37.61 80.56
CA SER A 21 40.64 -38.53 80.51
C SER A 21 41.40 -38.59 81.84
N GLN A 22 41.57 -37.44 82.50
CA GLN A 22 42.15 -37.35 83.84
C GLN A 22 41.26 -38.04 84.89
N ILE A 23 39.94 -37.84 84.82
CA ILE A 23 38.96 -38.51 85.69
C ILE A 23 39.00 -40.03 85.46
N ASN A 24 39.09 -40.49 84.21
CA ASN A 24 39.20 -41.91 83.89
C ASN A 24 40.53 -42.53 84.36
N ALA A 25 41.61 -41.76 84.46
CA ALA A 25 42.87 -42.24 85.05
C ALA A 25 42.72 -42.57 86.55
N ILE A 26 41.76 -41.95 87.25
CA ILE A 26 41.44 -42.23 88.66
C ILE A 26 40.73 -43.58 88.84
N LYS A 27 40.23 -44.20 87.74
CA LYS A 27 39.56 -45.51 87.77
C LYS A 27 40.43 -46.62 88.37
N CYS A 28 41.75 -46.48 88.36
CA CYS A 28 42.66 -47.42 89.04
C CYS A 28 42.53 -47.44 90.57
N MET A 29 41.89 -46.42 91.18
CA MET A 29 41.59 -46.35 92.61
C MET A 29 40.30 -47.09 93.01
N GLU A 30 39.65 -47.79 92.07
CA GLU A 30 38.47 -48.63 92.29
C GLU A 30 38.60 -49.58 93.50
N LYS A 31 39.80 -50.12 93.75
CA LYS A 31 40.05 -51.01 94.90
C LYS A 31 40.06 -50.28 96.26
N LEU A 32 40.26 -48.97 96.27
CA LEU A 32 40.35 -48.13 97.47
C LEU A 32 39.04 -47.37 97.74
N VAL A 33 38.34 -46.95 96.69
CA VAL A 33 37.06 -46.22 96.79
C VAL A 33 36.10 -46.79 95.73
N PRO A 34 35.34 -47.85 96.05
CA PRO A 34 34.46 -48.52 95.09
C PRO A 34 33.40 -47.59 94.49
N ASP A 35 32.89 -46.63 95.28
CA ASP A 35 31.88 -45.67 94.85
C ASP A 35 32.35 -44.71 93.75
N VAL A 36 33.68 -44.53 93.59
CA VAL A 36 34.25 -43.62 92.58
C VAL A 36 33.95 -44.09 91.15
N ILE A 37 33.75 -45.40 90.96
CA ILE A 37 33.42 -45.98 89.64
C ILE A 37 32.06 -45.48 89.18
N ARG A 38 31.08 -45.43 90.09
CA ARG A 38 29.72 -44.97 89.77
C ARG A 38 29.76 -43.54 89.27
N ASP A 39 30.50 -42.67 89.95
CA ASP A 39 30.62 -41.26 89.58
C ASP A 39 31.41 -41.08 88.26
N ILE A 40 32.46 -41.88 88.03
CA ILE A 40 33.20 -41.91 86.75
C ILE A 40 32.29 -42.38 85.60
N ASP A 41 31.49 -43.41 85.81
CA ASP A 41 30.57 -43.95 84.81
C ASP A 41 29.41 -42.98 84.54
N GLU A 42 28.93 -42.25 85.55
CA GLU A 42 27.94 -41.17 85.39
C GLU A 42 28.49 -40.02 84.53
N ILE A 43 29.73 -39.58 84.78
CA ILE A 43 30.40 -38.53 83.99
C ILE A 43 30.63 -38.98 82.54
N ASN A 44 31.06 -40.22 82.34
CA ASN A 44 31.23 -40.79 81.00
C ASN A 44 29.89 -40.91 80.25
N SER A 45 28.82 -41.32 80.96
CA SER A 45 27.47 -41.41 80.41
C SER A 45 26.91 -40.05 80.03
N TRP A 46 27.08 -39.03 80.89
CA TRP A 46 26.73 -37.65 80.60
C TRP A 46 27.45 -37.12 79.36
N PHE A 47 28.78 -37.26 79.30
CA PHE A 47 29.57 -36.78 78.17
C PHE A 47 29.20 -37.47 76.85
N LYS A 48 28.96 -38.78 76.90
CA LYS A 48 28.44 -39.55 75.77
C LYS A 48 27.05 -39.08 75.35
N GLY A 49 26.16 -38.80 76.31
CA GLY A 49 24.83 -38.27 76.07
C GLY A 49 24.86 -36.92 75.37
N VAL A 50 25.65 -35.97 75.87
CA VAL A 50 25.79 -34.63 75.30
C VAL A 50 26.41 -34.68 73.90
N THR A 51 27.46 -35.48 73.71
CA THR A 51 28.12 -35.66 72.40
C THR A 51 27.17 -36.26 71.36
N ASN A 52 26.40 -37.31 71.74
CA ASN A 52 25.41 -37.91 70.85
C ASN A 52 24.25 -36.96 70.54
N ASN A 53 23.83 -36.13 71.49
CA ASN A 53 22.80 -35.12 71.24
C ASN A 53 23.25 -34.11 70.16
N ILE A 54 24.51 -33.67 70.22
CA ILE A 54 25.08 -32.78 69.18
C ILE A 54 25.15 -33.49 67.83
N PHE A 55 25.49 -34.79 67.80
CA PHE A 55 25.44 -35.59 66.57
C PHE A 55 24.02 -35.67 65.96
N VAL A 56 23.00 -35.86 66.80
CA VAL A 56 21.60 -35.83 66.37
C VAL A 56 21.23 -34.45 65.81
N ILE A 57 21.61 -33.36 66.50
CA ILE A 57 21.36 -31.99 66.04
C ILE A 57 22.00 -31.74 64.67
N ILE A 58 23.27 -32.13 64.47
CA ILE A 58 23.95 -32.00 63.17
C ILE A 58 23.20 -32.78 62.10
N LYS A 59 22.86 -34.05 62.37
CA LYS A 59 22.20 -34.94 61.41
C LYS A 59 20.80 -34.47 61.04
N ASP A 60 20.05 -33.95 62.01
CA ASP A 60 18.71 -33.41 61.77
C ASP A 60 18.73 -32.08 61.03
N THR A 61 19.72 -31.22 61.32
CA THR A 61 19.89 -29.91 60.66
C THR A 61 20.33 -30.06 59.22
N PHE A 62 21.21 -31.02 58.91
CA PHE A 62 21.81 -31.22 57.59
C PHE A 62 21.37 -32.55 56.96
N ASN A 63 20.07 -32.80 56.99
CA ASN A 63 19.47 -33.99 56.37
C ASN A 63 19.10 -33.72 54.90
N ILE A 64 19.62 -34.53 53.99
CA ILE A 64 19.41 -34.37 52.54
C ILE A 64 17.92 -34.48 52.17
N GLU A 65 17.18 -35.44 52.73
CA GLU A 65 15.77 -35.66 52.37
C GLU A 65 14.87 -34.53 52.88
N LYS A 66 15.06 -34.10 54.14
CA LYS A 66 14.37 -32.92 54.68
C LYS A 66 14.66 -31.67 53.85
N TRP A 67 15.90 -31.52 53.38
CA TRP A 67 16.30 -30.38 52.56
C TRP A 67 15.65 -30.40 51.17
N LYS A 68 15.53 -31.57 50.54
CA LYS A 68 14.84 -31.72 49.24
C LYS A 68 13.36 -31.35 49.29
N GLU A 69 12.68 -31.64 50.42
CA GLU A 69 11.27 -31.31 50.62
C GLU A 69 11.02 -29.79 50.71
N HIS A 70 11.99 -29.05 51.25
CA HIS A 70 11.91 -27.61 51.41
C HIS A 70 12.59 -26.90 50.24
N LYS A 71 11.86 -26.70 49.15
CA LYS A 71 12.31 -25.86 48.03
C LYS A 71 12.69 -24.48 48.57
N TYR A 72 13.97 -24.11 48.43
CA TYR A 72 14.55 -22.79 48.75
C TYR A 72 14.87 -22.46 50.23
N GLN A 73 15.60 -23.33 50.93
CA GLN A 73 16.25 -22.92 52.19
C GLN A 73 17.65 -22.35 51.95
N SER A 74 17.92 -21.16 52.50
CA SER A 74 19.27 -20.62 52.63
C SER A 74 20.06 -21.49 53.61
N LEU A 75 21.24 -21.96 53.20
CA LEU A 75 22.10 -22.79 54.05
C LEU A 75 22.89 -21.91 55.02
N ASP A 76 22.85 -22.25 56.30
CA ASP A 76 23.66 -21.58 57.33
C ASP A 76 25.07 -22.19 57.35
N PHE A 77 25.96 -21.63 56.51
CA PHE A 77 27.34 -22.08 56.39
C PHE A 77 28.16 -21.94 57.67
N ASN A 78 27.80 -21.01 58.55
CA ASN A 78 28.47 -20.85 59.83
C ASN A 78 28.17 -22.03 60.76
N LYS A 79 26.90 -22.46 60.84
CA LYS A 79 26.54 -23.69 61.57
C LYS A 79 27.19 -24.93 60.95
N LEU A 80 27.29 -24.98 59.63
CA LEU A 80 27.91 -26.09 58.90
C LEU A 80 29.42 -26.19 59.20
N GLU A 81 30.15 -25.06 59.16
CA GLU A 81 31.57 -24.97 59.51
C GLU A 81 31.81 -25.37 60.97
N LYS A 82 31.00 -24.84 61.91
CA LYS A 82 31.07 -25.23 63.33
C LYS A 82 30.80 -26.72 63.55
N GLY A 83 29.83 -27.28 62.84
CA GLY A 83 29.54 -28.72 62.88
C GLY A 83 30.73 -29.56 62.41
N LEU A 84 31.38 -29.18 61.31
CA LEU A 84 32.58 -29.86 60.83
C LEU A 84 33.75 -29.71 61.81
N ASN A 85 33.98 -28.52 62.35
CA ASN A 85 35.05 -28.29 63.33
C ASN A 85 34.84 -29.09 64.61
N TYR A 86 33.59 -29.19 65.10
CA TYR A 86 33.22 -30.05 66.22
C TYR A 86 33.55 -31.52 65.94
N LEU A 87 33.18 -32.02 64.75
CA LEU A 87 33.46 -33.39 64.35
C LEU A 87 34.96 -33.65 64.16
N ASP A 88 35.72 -32.69 63.62
CA ASP A 88 37.17 -32.78 63.50
C ASP A 88 37.85 -32.81 64.88
N ALA A 89 37.35 -32.04 65.86
CA ALA A 89 37.81 -32.11 67.25
C ALA A 89 37.50 -33.47 67.88
N CYS A 90 36.30 -34.02 67.70
CA CYS A 90 35.96 -35.40 68.10
C CYS A 90 36.91 -36.43 67.47
N LYS A 91 37.27 -36.26 66.19
CA LYS A 91 38.19 -37.12 65.45
C LYS A 91 39.60 -37.11 66.05
N LYS A 92 40.12 -35.92 66.37
CA LYS A 92 41.45 -35.73 67.00
C LYS A 92 41.55 -36.37 68.38
N LEU A 93 40.45 -36.37 69.14
CA LEU A 93 40.38 -36.92 70.49
C LEU A 93 40.20 -38.44 70.53
N TYR A 94 40.32 -39.13 69.39
CA TYR A 94 40.06 -40.58 69.26
C TYR A 94 38.68 -41.01 69.80
N LEU A 95 37.72 -40.10 69.90
CA LEU A 95 36.31 -40.43 70.20
C LEU A 95 35.63 -41.20 69.06
N LEU A 96 36.37 -41.46 67.97
CA LEU A 96 36.04 -42.29 66.81
C LEU A 96 35.57 -43.71 67.15
N PHE A 97 35.82 -44.22 68.36
CA PHE A 97 35.26 -45.49 68.82
C PHE A 97 33.74 -45.44 69.07
N MET A 98 33.12 -44.26 69.04
CA MET A 98 31.67 -44.14 68.90
C MET A 98 31.31 -44.23 67.40
N SER A 99 30.78 -45.37 66.97
CA SER A 99 30.31 -45.64 65.60
C SER A 99 29.46 -44.51 65.01
N ASN A 100 28.71 -43.78 65.85
CA ASN A 100 27.88 -42.64 65.47
C ASN A 100 28.67 -41.46 64.88
N CYS A 101 29.89 -41.18 65.35
CA CYS A 101 30.66 -40.00 64.90
C CYS A 101 31.09 -40.13 63.44
N ILE A 102 31.55 -41.32 63.02
CA ILE A 102 31.98 -41.58 61.64
C ILE A 102 30.78 -41.47 60.69
N CYS A 103 29.63 -42.02 61.07
CA CYS A 103 28.39 -41.90 60.29
C CYS A 103 28.00 -40.43 60.12
N VAL A 104 28.02 -39.62 61.19
CA VAL A 104 27.64 -38.20 61.12
C VAL A 104 28.61 -37.38 60.28
N VAL A 105 29.92 -37.66 60.33
CA VAL A 105 30.91 -37.04 59.43
C VAL A 105 30.59 -37.37 57.98
N ASN A 106 30.38 -38.64 57.67
CA ASN A 106 30.10 -39.07 56.30
C ASN A 106 28.78 -38.46 55.78
N ASP A 107 27.72 -38.46 56.59
CA ASP A 107 26.42 -37.87 56.26
C ASP A 107 26.55 -36.36 55.98
N LEU A 108 27.32 -35.64 56.81
CA LEU A 108 27.51 -34.20 56.65
C LEU A 108 28.37 -33.86 55.43
N GLU A 109 29.46 -34.60 55.20
CA GLU A 109 30.28 -34.42 53.99
C GLU A 109 29.50 -34.78 52.72
N GLU A 110 28.65 -35.80 52.76
CA GLU A 110 27.75 -36.16 51.66
C GLU A 110 26.71 -35.08 51.39
N PHE A 111 26.11 -34.51 52.44
CA PHE A 111 25.21 -33.36 52.33
C PHE A 111 25.88 -32.19 51.61
N ILE A 112 27.12 -31.86 51.97
CA ILE A 112 27.87 -30.76 51.35
C ILE A 112 28.20 -31.06 49.88
N ARG A 113 28.60 -32.31 49.57
CA ARG A 113 28.82 -32.74 48.18
C ARG A 113 27.54 -32.65 47.35
N TYR A 114 26.41 -33.07 47.92
CA TYR A 114 25.10 -32.96 47.28
C TYR A 114 24.73 -31.50 47.01
N PHE A 115 24.83 -30.64 48.02
CA PHE A 115 24.54 -29.20 47.90
C PHE A 115 25.42 -28.52 46.84
N SER A 116 26.73 -28.77 46.87
CA SER A 116 27.69 -28.25 45.88
C SER A 116 27.28 -28.64 44.46
N ASN A 117 26.90 -29.90 44.24
CA ASN A 117 26.47 -30.38 42.92
C ASN A 117 25.16 -29.73 42.48
N TYR A 118 24.19 -29.60 43.39
CA TYR A 118 22.92 -28.94 43.14
C TYR A 118 23.11 -27.49 42.70
N VAL A 119 23.87 -26.69 43.47
CA VAL A 119 24.16 -25.29 43.14
C VAL A 119 24.85 -25.18 41.79
N GLN A 120 25.81 -26.07 41.49
CA GLN A 120 26.48 -26.07 40.20
C GLN A 120 25.52 -26.38 39.03
N GLN A 121 24.59 -27.31 39.19
CA GLN A 121 23.59 -27.64 38.18
C GLN A 121 22.60 -26.49 37.97
N GLU A 122 22.13 -25.88 39.07
CA GLU A 122 21.25 -24.71 39.06
C GLU A 122 21.90 -23.55 38.31
N MET A 123 23.14 -23.19 38.67
CA MET A 123 23.90 -22.13 38.01
C MET A 123 24.11 -22.40 36.52
N LYS A 124 24.45 -23.64 36.13
CA LYS A 124 24.59 -24.04 34.71
C LYS A 124 23.27 -23.91 33.95
N SER A 125 22.16 -24.26 34.58
CA SER A 125 20.82 -24.12 34.00
C SER A 125 20.49 -22.65 33.75
N TYR A 126 20.70 -21.78 34.75
CA TYR A 126 20.47 -20.35 34.60
C TYR A 126 21.37 -19.72 33.56
N PHE A 127 22.67 -20.06 33.55
CA PHE A 127 23.60 -19.56 32.54
C PHE A 127 23.17 -19.96 31.13
N LYS A 128 22.82 -21.23 30.90
CA LYS A 128 22.27 -21.69 29.61
C LYS A 128 21.01 -20.92 29.21
N SER A 129 20.09 -20.72 30.15
CA SER A 129 18.87 -19.97 29.87
C SER A 129 19.12 -18.52 29.49
N ILE A 130 20.19 -17.89 30.00
CA ILE A 130 20.56 -16.51 29.65
C ILE A 130 21.15 -16.48 28.24
N ILE A 131 22.09 -17.38 27.91
CA ILE A 131 22.80 -17.35 26.62
C ILE A 131 21.91 -17.74 25.43
N TYR A 132 20.89 -18.58 25.65
CA TYR A 132 19.95 -19.02 24.61
C TYR A 132 18.66 -18.18 24.55
N TYR A 133 18.68 -16.95 25.07
CA TYR A 133 17.51 -16.07 25.05
C TYR A 133 17.02 -15.78 23.61
N GLN A 134 15.73 -16.02 23.36
CA GLN A 134 15.05 -15.80 22.08
C GLN A 134 13.82 -14.87 22.21
N ASN A 135 13.97 -13.72 22.89
CA ASN A 135 12.91 -12.72 23.07
C ASN A 135 11.77 -13.05 24.05
N GLU A 136 11.86 -14.14 24.80
CA GLU A 136 10.87 -14.54 25.80
C GLU A 136 11.15 -13.87 27.16
N ASN A 137 10.48 -12.75 27.43
CA ASN A 137 10.49 -12.03 28.72
C ASN A 137 11.86 -11.52 29.23
N LYS A 138 12.19 -10.25 28.91
CA LYS A 138 13.44 -9.59 29.37
C LYS A 138 13.66 -9.70 30.88
N LYS A 139 12.59 -9.58 31.68
CA LYS A 139 12.67 -9.55 33.15
C LYS A 139 13.26 -10.85 33.69
N GLU A 140 12.87 -11.98 33.11
CA GLU A 140 13.31 -13.30 33.54
C GLU A 140 14.82 -13.50 33.38
N ILE A 141 15.44 -12.95 32.33
CA ILE A 141 16.89 -13.03 32.14
C ILE A 141 17.63 -12.27 33.24
N PHE A 142 17.17 -11.05 33.57
CA PHE A 142 17.80 -10.23 34.59
C PHE A 142 17.67 -10.89 35.98
N GLU A 143 16.52 -11.49 36.28
CA GLU A 143 16.33 -12.27 37.51
C GLU A 143 17.29 -13.47 37.57
N LYS A 144 17.41 -14.25 36.48
CA LYS A 144 18.35 -15.38 36.41
C LYS A 144 19.82 -14.95 36.53
N ALA A 145 20.20 -13.84 35.91
CA ALA A 145 21.56 -13.29 36.02
C ALA A 145 21.87 -12.82 37.46
N GLN A 146 20.89 -12.21 38.12
CA GLN A 146 21.00 -11.81 39.53
C GLN A 146 21.13 -13.02 40.46
N ILE A 147 20.35 -14.09 40.24
CA ILE A 147 20.49 -15.34 40.99
C ILE A 147 21.88 -15.94 40.78
N LEU A 148 22.36 -16.01 39.54
CA LEU A 148 23.70 -16.50 39.21
C LEU A 148 24.79 -15.69 39.91
N SER A 149 24.67 -14.35 39.94
CA SER A 149 25.60 -13.46 40.65
C SER A 149 25.61 -13.72 42.16
N SER A 150 24.43 -13.93 42.76
CA SER A 150 24.29 -14.27 44.18
C SER A 150 24.92 -15.62 44.51
N ARG A 151 24.74 -16.64 43.66
CA ARG A 151 25.38 -17.96 43.85
C ARG A 151 26.90 -17.91 43.71
N LEU A 152 27.44 -17.14 42.75
CA LEU A 152 28.89 -16.95 42.64
C LEU A 152 29.47 -16.23 43.86
N GLN A 153 28.74 -15.25 44.41
CA GLN A 153 29.10 -14.57 45.65
C GLN A 153 29.13 -15.54 46.83
N GLU A 154 28.07 -16.33 46.99
CA GLU A 154 27.97 -17.37 48.01
C GLU A 154 29.15 -18.35 47.93
N LEU A 155 29.49 -18.86 46.74
CA LEU A 155 30.64 -19.73 46.54
C LEU A 155 31.98 -19.04 46.91
N SER A 156 32.13 -17.77 46.58
CA SER A 156 33.31 -16.97 46.94
C SER A 156 33.44 -16.80 48.46
N GLU A 157 32.32 -16.55 49.14
CA GLU A 157 32.27 -16.44 50.60
C GLU A 157 32.57 -17.77 51.28
N ILE A 158 32.04 -18.90 50.77
CA ILE A 158 32.38 -20.24 51.27
C ILE A 158 33.88 -20.51 51.16
N LYS A 159 34.47 -20.23 49.99
CA LYS A 159 35.92 -20.45 49.79
C LYS A 159 36.79 -19.61 50.73
N THR A 160 36.35 -18.40 51.08
CA THR A 160 37.16 -17.44 51.86
C THR A 160 36.92 -17.54 53.38
N LYS A 161 35.68 -17.76 53.82
CA LYS A 161 35.29 -17.76 55.23
C LYS A 161 35.07 -19.14 55.83
N TYR A 162 34.67 -20.13 55.03
CA TYR A 162 34.25 -21.47 55.48
C TYR A 162 35.13 -22.55 54.84
N SER A 163 36.42 -22.52 55.21
CA SER A 163 37.46 -23.32 54.56
C SER A 163 37.23 -24.82 54.72
N ARG A 164 36.70 -25.27 55.87
CA ARG A 164 36.43 -26.68 56.10
C ARG A 164 35.24 -27.15 55.29
N VAL A 165 34.17 -26.36 55.20
CA VAL A 165 33.06 -26.61 54.27
C VAL A 165 33.55 -26.71 52.83
N PHE A 166 34.34 -25.74 52.37
CA PHE A 166 34.88 -25.77 51.00
C PHE A 166 35.77 -26.99 50.75
N SER A 167 36.47 -27.50 51.78
CA SER A 167 37.27 -28.73 51.71
C SER A 167 36.45 -30.01 51.46
N CYS A 168 35.13 -29.97 51.63
CA CYS A 168 34.23 -31.08 51.32
C CYS A 168 33.67 -31.02 49.88
N PHE A 169 33.86 -29.92 49.16
CA PHE A 169 33.35 -29.77 47.78
C PHE A 169 34.08 -30.73 46.82
N SER A 170 33.35 -31.38 45.92
CA SER A 170 33.94 -32.29 44.91
C SER A 170 34.92 -31.56 43.97
N ASN A 171 34.71 -30.27 43.73
CA ASN A 171 35.50 -29.46 42.81
C ASN A 171 36.11 -28.23 43.51
N LYS A 172 37.43 -28.29 43.77
CA LYS A 172 38.19 -27.20 44.41
C LYS A 172 38.43 -25.99 43.52
N LYS A 173 38.29 -26.16 42.20
CA LYS A 173 38.51 -25.12 41.19
C LYS A 173 37.21 -24.57 40.63
N ILE A 174 36.08 -24.77 41.32
CA ILE A 174 34.75 -24.39 40.82
C ILE A 174 34.65 -22.90 40.49
N ILE A 175 35.25 -22.03 41.31
CA ILE A 175 35.24 -20.58 41.07
C ILE A 175 36.09 -20.24 39.85
N GLU A 176 37.31 -20.78 39.78
CA GLU A 176 38.22 -20.57 38.65
C GLU A 176 37.61 -21.08 37.33
N GLN A 177 36.89 -22.21 37.37
CA GLN A 177 36.17 -22.72 36.19
C GLN A 177 35.08 -21.76 35.75
N TRP A 178 34.24 -21.27 36.66
CA TRP A 178 33.23 -20.27 36.30
C TRP A 178 33.84 -18.97 35.78
N GLN A 179 34.97 -18.53 36.34
CA GLN A 179 35.69 -17.37 35.80
C GLN A 179 36.15 -17.61 34.36
N ASN A 180 36.73 -18.78 34.08
CA ASN A 180 37.16 -19.15 32.74
C ASN A 180 35.97 -19.30 31.77
N ASP A 181 34.88 -19.92 32.19
CA ASP A 181 33.67 -20.11 31.39
C ASP A 181 33.05 -18.75 31.02
N LEU A 182 32.99 -17.82 31.98
CA LEU A 182 32.50 -16.46 31.72
C LEU A 182 33.44 -15.68 30.80
N CYS A 183 34.76 -15.76 30.98
CA CYS A 183 35.73 -15.14 30.09
C CYS A 183 35.66 -15.70 28.66
N HIS A 184 35.53 -17.02 28.51
CA HIS A 184 35.40 -17.66 27.21
C HIS A 184 34.15 -17.19 26.48
N TYR A 185 33.01 -17.22 27.18
CA TYR A 185 31.75 -16.76 26.61
C TYR A 185 31.76 -15.27 26.29
N LEU A 186 32.46 -14.45 27.09
CA LEU A 186 32.64 -13.02 26.81
C LEU A 186 33.32 -12.80 25.46
N ILE A 187 34.38 -13.55 25.17
CA ILE A 187 35.11 -13.49 23.89
C ILE A 187 34.21 -13.95 22.75
N GLU A 188 33.58 -15.13 22.88
CA GLU A 188 32.67 -15.67 21.86
C GLU A 188 31.53 -14.69 21.55
N LEU A 189 30.94 -14.09 22.58
CA LEU A 189 29.85 -13.12 22.44
C LEU A 189 30.31 -11.84 21.76
N SER A 190 31.53 -11.36 22.06
CA SER A 190 32.13 -10.20 21.38
C SER A 190 32.31 -10.46 19.89
N ASP A 191 32.85 -11.62 19.52
CA ASP A 191 33.07 -12.03 18.13
C ASP A 191 31.75 -12.21 17.37
N GLU A 192 30.74 -12.81 18.02
CA GLU A 192 29.40 -12.92 17.46
C GLU A 192 28.78 -11.55 17.19
N MET A 193 28.87 -10.62 18.15
CA MET A 193 28.34 -9.26 17.99
C MET A 193 29.08 -8.46 16.91
N GLU A 194 30.38 -8.67 16.74
CA GLU A 194 31.14 -8.09 15.63
C GLU A 194 30.62 -8.59 14.28
N LYS A 195 30.44 -9.91 14.11
CA LYS A 195 29.89 -10.51 12.89
C LYS A 195 28.46 -10.02 12.60
N ILE A 196 27.62 -9.91 13.62
CA ILE A 196 26.25 -9.39 13.51
C ILE A 196 26.27 -7.92 13.07
N THR A 197 27.21 -7.13 13.59
CA THR A 197 27.39 -5.73 13.22
C THR A 197 27.80 -5.60 11.75
N ILE A 198 28.78 -6.39 11.30
CA ILE A 198 29.25 -6.39 9.90
C ILE A 198 28.12 -6.80 8.94
N THR A 199 27.29 -7.77 9.33
CA THR A 199 26.15 -8.25 8.53
C THR A 199 24.88 -7.39 8.68
N LYS A 200 24.93 -6.29 9.46
CA LYS A 200 23.83 -5.34 9.70
C LYS A 200 22.53 -5.97 10.22
N GLN A 201 22.66 -7.02 11.03
CA GLN A 201 21.50 -7.73 11.60
C GLN A 201 21.06 -7.09 12.93
N ILE A 202 20.47 -5.89 12.86
CA ILE A 202 20.13 -5.02 14.01
C ILE A 202 19.25 -5.72 15.05
N ASN A 203 18.28 -6.53 14.63
CA ASN A 203 17.39 -7.25 15.54
C ASN A 203 18.14 -8.30 16.38
N ILE A 204 19.07 -9.02 15.75
CA ILE A 204 19.90 -10.02 16.43
C ILE A 204 20.88 -9.31 17.37
N LEU A 205 21.42 -8.15 16.96
CA LEU A 205 22.28 -7.32 17.81
C LEU A 205 21.55 -6.86 19.09
N ASN A 206 20.29 -6.46 18.98
CA ASN A 206 19.46 -6.06 20.12
C ASN A 206 19.32 -7.20 21.15
N ASN A 207 19.04 -8.42 20.68
CA ASN A 207 18.91 -9.59 21.55
C ASN A 207 20.23 -9.87 22.29
N LYS A 208 21.35 -9.79 21.58
CA LYS A 208 22.69 -9.96 22.17
C LYS A 208 23.02 -8.84 23.16
N LEU A 209 22.64 -7.60 22.88
CA LEU A 209 22.79 -6.48 23.84
C LEU A 209 22.02 -6.72 25.14
N ILE A 210 20.83 -7.32 25.09
CA ILE A 210 20.07 -7.70 26.30
C ILE A 210 20.84 -8.76 27.10
N ILE A 211 21.36 -9.79 26.43
CA ILE A 211 22.15 -10.86 27.07
C ILE A 211 23.40 -10.28 27.75
N VAL A 212 24.20 -9.49 27.02
CA VAL A 212 25.41 -8.84 27.55
C VAL A 212 25.06 -7.96 28.76
N LYS A 213 23.98 -7.17 28.66
CA LYS A 213 23.55 -6.30 29.76
C LYS A 213 23.17 -7.11 31.01
N ALA A 214 22.45 -8.22 30.85
CA ALA A 214 22.13 -9.08 31.99
C ALA A 214 23.40 -9.69 32.61
N LEU A 215 24.33 -10.17 31.79
CA LEU A 215 25.60 -10.75 32.23
C LEU A 215 26.57 -9.74 32.86
N SER A 216 26.42 -8.44 32.62
CA SER A 216 27.22 -7.40 33.30
C SER A 216 27.09 -7.42 34.84
N THR A 217 26.02 -8.02 35.37
CA THR A 217 25.88 -8.29 36.81
C THR A 217 26.93 -9.26 37.38
N LEU A 218 27.67 -9.95 36.50
CA LEU A 218 28.74 -10.89 36.82
C LEU A 218 30.14 -10.27 36.66
N ASP A 219 30.25 -9.00 36.24
CA ASP A 219 31.53 -8.36 35.89
C ASP A 219 32.54 -8.36 37.05
N ARG A 220 32.06 -8.34 38.30
CA ARG A 220 32.93 -8.41 39.49
C ARG A 220 33.72 -9.73 39.61
N PHE A 221 33.30 -10.78 38.90
CA PHE A 221 33.94 -12.09 38.94
C PHE A 221 34.96 -12.28 37.82
N LEU A 222 34.97 -11.41 36.80
CA LEU A 222 35.89 -11.46 35.67
C LEU A 222 37.25 -10.84 36.00
N LYS A 223 38.29 -11.27 35.28
CA LYS A 223 39.62 -10.67 35.30
C LYS A 223 39.94 -10.15 33.90
N GLY A 224 39.98 -8.83 33.73
CA GLY A 224 40.24 -8.19 32.44
C GLY A 224 39.00 -7.48 31.88
N GLU A 225 38.67 -7.76 30.62
CA GLU A 225 37.50 -7.21 29.93
C GLU A 225 36.19 -7.59 30.62
N LYS A 226 35.20 -6.70 30.53
CA LYS A 226 33.90 -6.82 31.19
C LYS A 226 32.77 -6.84 30.17
N PHE A 227 31.65 -7.47 30.53
CA PHE A 227 30.45 -7.45 29.68
C PHE A 227 29.93 -6.02 29.51
N ILE A 228 30.05 -5.15 30.52
CA ILE A 228 29.63 -3.75 30.38
C ILE A 228 30.41 -3.00 29.30
N ASP A 229 31.69 -3.33 29.06
CA ASP A 229 32.51 -2.67 28.05
C ASP A 229 32.04 -3.06 26.64
N ILE A 230 31.75 -4.36 26.43
CA ILE A 230 31.13 -4.89 25.21
C ILE A 230 29.76 -4.24 24.97
N TYR A 231 28.93 -4.16 26.02
CA TYR A 231 27.61 -3.54 25.93
C TYR A 231 27.71 -2.11 25.42
N ASN A 232 28.56 -1.29 26.03
CA ASN A 232 28.70 0.12 25.65
C ASN A 232 29.21 0.27 24.21
N LYS A 233 30.18 -0.55 23.78
CA LYS A 233 30.71 -0.53 22.41
C LYS A 233 29.60 -0.78 21.38
N TYR A 234 28.85 -1.86 21.53
CA TYR A 234 27.84 -2.25 20.54
C TYR A 234 26.51 -1.50 20.70
N GLN A 235 26.20 -0.96 21.88
CA GLN A 235 25.03 -0.09 22.08
C GLN A 235 25.16 1.20 21.27
N ASN A 236 26.36 1.79 21.22
CA ASN A 236 26.60 2.99 20.42
C ASN A 236 26.43 2.71 18.92
N ILE A 237 26.96 1.58 18.44
CA ILE A 237 26.80 1.16 17.05
C ILE A 237 25.33 0.92 16.72
N PHE A 238 24.62 0.21 17.59
CA PHE A 238 23.18 -0.02 17.45
C PHE A 238 22.40 1.30 17.36
N PHE A 239 22.72 2.29 18.20
CA PHE A 239 22.04 3.59 18.18
C PHE A 239 22.28 4.36 16.87
N ILE A 240 23.52 4.34 16.35
CA ILE A 240 23.86 4.96 15.07
C ILE A 240 23.05 4.33 13.94
N GLU A 241 23.02 3.00 13.87
CA GLU A 241 22.29 2.25 12.83
C GLU A 241 20.77 2.50 12.89
N VAL A 242 20.16 2.48 14.09
CA VAL A 242 18.73 2.78 14.26
C VAL A 242 18.41 4.22 13.83
N ASN A 243 19.27 5.18 14.16
CA ASN A 243 19.08 6.57 13.76
C ASN A 243 19.24 6.76 12.25
N ASP A 244 20.20 6.07 11.62
CA ASP A 244 20.40 6.15 10.18
C ASP A 244 19.27 5.45 9.41
N ALA A 245 18.74 4.32 9.89
CA ALA A 245 17.52 3.71 9.35
C ALA A 245 16.34 4.69 9.41
N HIS A 246 16.14 5.37 10.54
CA HIS A 246 15.10 6.39 10.67
C HIS A 246 15.27 7.57 9.69
N LYS A 247 16.50 8.07 9.47
CA LYS A 247 16.76 9.09 8.44
C LYS A 247 16.43 8.60 7.04
N GLN A 248 16.84 7.38 6.70
CA GLN A 248 16.56 6.78 5.40
C GLN A 248 15.05 6.65 5.15
N ILE A 249 14.28 6.30 6.18
CA ILE A 249 12.80 6.28 6.10
C ILE A 249 12.25 7.67 5.84
N ILE A 250 12.71 8.70 6.57
CA ILE A 250 12.24 10.08 6.35
C ILE A 250 12.52 10.53 4.91
N ASP A 251 13.72 10.26 4.39
CA ASP A 251 14.08 10.66 3.03
C ASP A 251 13.30 9.85 1.97
N ALA A 252 13.05 8.56 2.22
CA ALA A 252 12.22 7.73 1.35
C ALA A 252 10.76 8.19 1.32
N ILE A 253 10.18 8.58 2.47
CA ILE A 253 8.84 9.18 2.56
C ILE A 253 8.77 10.46 1.71
N ARG A 254 9.76 11.36 1.85
CA ARG A 254 9.82 12.61 1.08
C ARG A 254 9.90 12.36 -0.43
N ASN A 255 10.62 11.32 -0.84
CA ASN A 255 10.77 10.94 -2.24
C ASN A 255 9.65 10.02 -2.76
N THR A 256 8.64 9.71 -1.94
CA THR A 256 7.54 8.78 -2.27
C THR A 256 7.99 7.36 -2.65
N ASP A 257 9.14 6.92 -2.13
CA ASP A 257 9.72 5.58 -2.30
C ASP A 257 9.21 4.64 -1.20
N TYR A 258 7.94 4.25 -1.33
CA TYR A 258 7.25 3.45 -0.31
C TYR A 258 7.78 2.02 -0.20
N GLU A 259 8.38 1.49 -1.26
CA GLU A 259 9.06 0.20 -1.25
C GLU A 259 10.26 0.22 -0.30
N ARG A 260 11.08 1.27 -0.36
CA ARG A 260 12.20 1.44 0.58
C ARG A 260 11.73 1.72 2.01
N VAL A 261 10.65 2.49 2.18
CA VAL A 261 10.03 2.70 3.50
C VAL A 261 9.64 1.36 4.12
N ALA A 262 8.95 0.48 3.38
CA ALA A 262 8.53 -0.83 3.85
C ALA A 262 9.71 -1.72 4.29
N PHE A 263 10.82 -1.68 3.54
CA PHE A 263 12.02 -2.43 3.89
C PHE A 263 12.65 -1.93 5.20
N GLU A 264 12.84 -0.62 5.34
CA GLU A 264 13.55 -0.04 6.50
C GLU A 264 12.68 0.01 7.76
N ILE A 265 11.35 0.15 7.63
CA ILE A 265 10.45 0.30 8.77
C ILE A 265 10.33 -0.98 9.61
N VAL A 266 10.53 -2.15 9.00
CA VAL A 266 10.59 -3.45 9.70
C VAL A 266 11.77 -3.51 10.66
N THR A 267 12.90 -2.91 10.27
CA THR A 267 14.10 -2.76 11.10
C THR A 267 13.80 -1.94 12.36
N LEU A 268 13.01 -0.87 12.24
CA LEU A 268 12.59 -0.06 13.39
C LEU A 268 11.58 -0.78 14.29
N HIS A 269 10.56 -1.43 13.71
CA HIS A 269 9.51 -2.09 14.49
C HIS A 269 10.04 -3.23 15.37
N SER A 270 11.08 -3.91 14.90
CA SER A 270 11.69 -5.05 15.59
C SER A 270 12.77 -4.66 16.61
N SER A 271 13.01 -3.36 16.79
CA SER A 271 14.12 -2.86 17.60
C SER A 271 13.69 -2.49 19.02
N ASN A 272 14.59 -1.88 19.80
CA ASN A 272 14.34 -1.59 21.21
C ASN A 272 13.33 -0.44 21.40
N GLU A 273 13.17 0.06 22.62
CA GLU A 273 12.24 1.16 22.95
C GLU A 273 12.46 2.43 22.09
N ILE A 274 13.71 2.72 21.71
CA ILE A 274 14.06 3.86 20.84
C ILE A 274 13.61 3.58 19.40
N GLY A 275 13.81 2.35 18.97
CA GLY A 275 13.28 1.79 17.74
C GLY A 275 11.78 1.97 17.56
N GLU A 276 11.02 1.51 18.55
CA GLU A 276 9.57 1.63 18.57
C GLU A 276 9.12 3.09 18.56
N TYR A 277 9.83 3.98 19.28
CA TYR A 277 9.58 5.42 19.19
C TYR A 277 9.73 5.96 17.76
N PHE A 278 10.82 5.60 17.05
CA PHE A 278 11.02 6.03 15.67
C PHE A 278 10.06 5.36 14.69
N TYR A 279 9.69 4.10 14.93
CA TYR A 279 8.65 3.40 14.19
C TYR A 279 7.31 4.16 14.25
N GLN A 280 6.86 4.52 15.46
CA GLN A 280 5.63 5.28 15.65
C GLN A 280 5.71 6.67 15.00
N LYS A 281 6.87 7.33 15.04
CA LYS A 281 7.09 8.60 14.37
C LYS A 281 7.01 8.47 12.85
N ALA A 282 7.68 7.48 12.27
CA ALA A 282 7.62 7.17 10.84
C ALA A 282 6.19 6.83 10.41
N LYS A 283 5.48 6.00 11.19
CA LYS A 283 4.08 5.67 10.98
C LYS A 283 3.22 6.93 10.88
N ARG A 284 3.34 7.86 11.83
CA ARG A 284 2.61 9.14 11.78
C ARG A 284 2.93 9.95 10.54
N MET A 285 4.21 10.03 10.15
CA MET A 285 4.62 10.77 8.95
C MET A 285 4.05 10.17 7.67
N ILE A 286 4.04 8.84 7.55
CA ILE A 286 3.43 8.14 6.40
C ILE A 286 1.93 8.43 6.34
N ASN A 287 1.21 8.28 7.45
CA ASN A 287 -0.23 8.51 7.47
C ASN A 287 -0.57 9.97 7.13
N ASN A 288 0.14 10.95 7.70
CA ASN A 288 -0.08 12.36 7.41
C ASN A 288 0.23 12.68 5.94
N GLY A 289 1.38 12.21 5.41
CA GLY A 289 1.76 12.46 4.02
C GLY A 289 0.81 11.81 3.02
N LEU A 290 0.26 10.64 3.34
CA LEU A 290 -0.77 10.01 2.51
C LEU A 290 -2.11 10.73 2.59
N ASN A 291 -2.50 11.24 3.76
CA ASN A 291 -3.71 12.05 3.90
C ASN A 291 -3.59 13.35 3.09
N ASP A 292 -2.46 14.04 3.16
CA ASP A 292 -2.19 15.23 2.36
C ASP A 292 -2.25 14.91 0.86
N LEU A 293 -1.64 13.80 0.43
CA LEU A 293 -1.66 13.34 -0.96
C LEU A 293 -3.09 13.00 -1.43
N MET A 294 -3.89 12.34 -0.60
CA MET A 294 -5.29 12.01 -0.91
C MET A 294 -6.12 13.28 -1.07
N GLU A 295 -6.03 14.23 -0.13
CA GLU A 295 -6.77 15.50 -0.19
C GLU A 295 -6.30 16.38 -1.36
N GLU A 296 -5.00 16.42 -1.65
CA GLU A 296 -4.47 17.10 -2.83
C GLU A 296 -5.06 16.49 -4.12
N THR A 297 -5.10 15.15 -4.22
CA THR A 297 -5.63 14.46 -5.39
C THR A 297 -7.12 14.72 -5.59
N LYS A 298 -7.92 14.67 -4.51
CA LYS A 298 -9.34 15.03 -4.55
C LYS A 298 -9.52 16.48 -4.99
N THR A 299 -8.76 17.40 -4.40
CA THR A 299 -8.82 18.83 -4.73
C THR A 299 -8.46 19.07 -6.20
N GLN A 300 -7.37 18.48 -6.70
CA GLN A 300 -6.99 18.58 -8.11
C GLN A 300 -8.10 18.03 -9.03
N THR A 301 -8.74 16.93 -8.63
CA THR A 301 -9.85 16.34 -9.40
C THR A 301 -11.08 17.24 -9.43
N ILE A 302 -11.42 17.88 -8.31
CA ILE A 302 -12.52 18.85 -8.23
C ILE A 302 -12.21 20.10 -9.07
N MET A 303 -10.96 20.58 -9.02
CA MET A 303 -10.52 21.80 -9.72
C MET A 303 -10.43 21.65 -11.24
N LEU A 304 -10.43 20.43 -11.79
CA LEU A 304 -10.55 20.23 -13.25
C LEU A 304 -11.82 20.89 -13.82
N GLY A 305 -12.91 20.89 -13.06
CA GLY A 305 -14.19 21.46 -13.49
C GLY A 305 -14.62 20.98 -14.89
N ASN A 306 -15.22 21.89 -15.67
CA ASN A 306 -15.71 21.59 -17.02
C ASN A 306 -14.61 21.65 -18.11
N ASN A 307 -13.40 22.12 -17.78
CA ASN A 307 -12.31 22.31 -18.74
C ASN A 307 -11.22 21.28 -18.47
N ILE A 308 -11.33 20.13 -19.12
CA ILE A 308 -10.38 19.03 -18.92
C ILE A 308 -9.03 19.40 -19.54
N GLU A 309 -8.03 19.62 -18.67
CA GLU A 309 -6.66 19.89 -19.07
C GLU A 309 -5.77 18.65 -18.94
N ILE A 310 -5.00 18.34 -19.99
CA ILE A 310 -4.05 17.20 -20.03
C ILE A 310 -3.07 17.25 -18.85
N LYS A 311 -2.57 18.45 -18.50
CA LYS A 311 -1.61 18.64 -17.41
C LYS A 311 -2.22 18.27 -16.06
N GLY A 312 -3.47 18.68 -15.81
CA GLY A 312 -4.22 18.34 -14.60
C GLY A 312 -4.46 16.83 -14.48
N ILE A 313 -4.92 16.19 -15.57
CA ILE A 313 -5.13 14.74 -15.61
C ILE A 313 -3.83 13.97 -15.34
N LYS A 314 -2.71 14.40 -15.95
CA LYS A 314 -1.40 13.77 -15.73
C LYS A 314 -0.97 13.84 -14.27
N SER A 315 -1.20 14.97 -13.60
CA SER A 315 -0.92 15.16 -12.17
C SER A 315 -1.72 14.19 -11.30
N ILE A 316 -3.04 14.11 -11.52
CA ILE A 316 -3.94 13.23 -10.78
C ILE A 316 -3.54 11.75 -10.96
N VAL A 317 -3.25 11.33 -12.19
CA VAL A 317 -2.81 9.95 -12.48
C VAL A 317 -1.51 9.61 -11.75
N GLU A 318 -0.56 10.55 -11.67
CA GLU A 318 0.70 10.32 -10.95
C GLU A 318 0.46 10.17 -9.45
N ASN A 319 -0.40 10.99 -8.85
CA ASN A 319 -0.77 10.85 -7.44
C ASN A 319 -1.50 9.53 -7.17
N LEU A 320 -2.43 9.12 -8.04
CA LEU A 320 -3.10 7.81 -7.94
C LEU A 320 -2.13 6.63 -8.04
N LYS A 321 -1.04 6.75 -8.81
CA LYS A 321 0.03 5.74 -8.83
C LYS A 321 0.82 5.72 -7.52
N ARG A 322 1.13 6.88 -6.94
CA ARG A 322 1.82 6.99 -5.64
C ARG A 322 0.97 6.37 -4.52
N ILE A 323 -0.32 6.69 -4.47
CA ILE A 323 -1.29 6.08 -3.53
C ILE A 323 -1.30 4.55 -3.67
N TYR A 324 -1.34 4.04 -4.90
CA TYR A 324 -1.31 2.60 -5.17
C TYR A 324 0.01 1.92 -4.72
N ARG A 325 1.16 2.58 -4.92
CA ARG A 325 2.46 2.05 -4.43
C ARG A 325 2.51 2.01 -2.91
N ALA A 326 2.00 3.03 -2.24
CA ALA A 326 1.89 3.06 -0.78
C ALA A 326 0.99 1.92 -0.26
N GLN A 327 -0.18 1.74 -0.87
CA GLN A 327 -1.09 0.66 -0.53
C GLN A 327 -0.41 -0.72 -0.64
N LYS A 328 0.36 -0.95 -1.70
CA LYS A 328 1.04 -2.24 -1.91
C LYS A 328 2.18 -2.47 -0.93
N SER A 329 2.92 -1.42 -0.56
CA SER A 329 4.20 -1.57 0.13
C SER A 329 4.10 -1.37 1.64
N VAL A 330 3.26 -0.43 2.11
CA VAL A 330 3.24 -0.01 3.54
C VAL A 330 1.88 -0.18 4.20
N SER A 331 0.93 -0.89 3.59
CA SER A 331 -0.45 -1.04 4.12
C SER A 331 -0.52 -1.62 5.53
N GLU A 332 0.34 -2.58 5.86
CA GLU A 332 0.45 -3.18 7.21
C GLU A 332 0.84 -2.16 8.29
N HIS A 333 1.43 -1.03 7.88
CA HIS A 333 1.89 0.04 8.76
C HIS A 333 0.96 1.25 8.76
N LEU A 334 -0.21 1.19 8.10
CA LEU A 334 -1.18 2.28 8.10
C LEU A 334 -2.16 2.14 9.27
N ASN A 335 -2.79 3.26 9.64
CA ASN A 335 -3.89 3.22 10.61
C ASN A 335 -5.17 2.71 9.94
N GLU A 336 -5.47 3.22 8.75
CA GLU A 336 -6.70 2.92 8.02
C GLU A 336 -6.40 2.66 6.53
N PRO A 337 -5.83 1.50 6.17
CA PRO A 337 -5.44 1.21 4.78
C PRO A 337 -6.62 1.23 3.80
N ALA A 338 -7.84 0.97 4.27
CA ALA A 338 -9.06 1.02 3.46
C ALA A 338 -9.43 2.43 2.97
N GLU A 339 -8.94 3.50 3.62
CA GLU A 339 -9.19 4.87 3.17
C GLU A 339 -8.51 5.18 1.83
N LEU A 340 -7.38 4.54 1.54
CA LEU A 340 -6.69 4.67 0.25
C LEU A 340 -7.57 4.15 -0.89
N ASP A 341 -8.19 2.97 -0.72
CA ASP A 341 -9.10 2.39 -1.71
C ASP A 341 -10.32 3.28 -1.93
N LYS A 342 -10.90 3.77 -0.83
CA LYS A 342 -12.02 4.71 -0.87
C LYS A 342 -11.64 5.98 -1.64
N CYS A 343 -10.48 6.57 -1.37
CA CYS A 343 -10.01 7.75 -2.10
C CYS A 343 -9.84 7.48 -3.60
N VAL A 344 -9.30 6.32 -3.99
CA VAL A 344 -9.16 5.95 -5.41
C VAL A 344 -10.54 5.82 -6.08
N ILE A 345 -11.51 5.22 -5.40
CA ILE A 345 -12.90 5.10 -5.90
C ILE A 345 -13.55 6.47 -6.03
N ASP A 346 -13.43 7.32 -5.01
CA ASP A 346 -14.00 8.67 -5.02
C ASP A 346 -13.43 9.50 -6.17
N VAL A 347 -12.10 9.51 -6.34
CA VAL A 347 -11.43 10.21 -7.45
C VAL A 347 -11.88 9.66 -8.81
N LYS A 348 -12.05 8.34 -8.96
CA LYS A 348 -12.58 7.74 -10.20
C LYS A 348 -14.00 8.23 -10.49
N ASN A 349 -14.87 8.25 -9.49
CA ASN A 349 -16.25 8.70 -9.64
C ASN A 349 -16.30 10.19 -10.03
N PHE A 350 -15.48 11.03 -9.39
CA PHE A 350 -15.39 12.44 -9.76
C PHE A 350 -14.86 12.65 -11.19
N LEU A 351 -13.81 11.92 -11.59
CA LEU A 351 -13.30 11.98 -12.96
C LEU A 351 -14.35 11.54 -13.98
N GLU A 352 -15.08 10.48 -13.68
CA GLU A 352 -16.21 10.01 -14.51
C GLU A 352 -17.26 11.12 -14.69
N GLU A 353 -17.72 11.72 -13.60
CA GLU A 353 -18.73 12.78 -13.66
C GLU A 353 -18.27 13.98 -14.49
N GLN A 354 -17.02 14.44 -14.31
CA GLN A 354 -16.48 15.58 -15.07
C GLN A 354 -16.35 15.25 -16.56
N ILE A 355 -15.90 14.04 -16.90
CA ILE A 355 -15.80 13.61 -18.29
C ILE A 355 -17.17 13.51 -18.94
N ILE A 356 -18.17 12.96 -18.23
CA ILE A 356 -19.54 12.88 -18.75
C ILE A 356 -20.10 14.27 -19.05
N ARG A 357 -19.94 15.24 -18.13
CA ARG A 357 -20.36 16.63 -18.38
C ARG A 357 -19.64 17.27 -19.56
N PHE A 358 -18.34 17.02 -19.70
CA PHE A 358 -17.58 17.47 -20.86
C PHE A 358 -18.15 16.90 -22.16
N LEU A 359 -18.50 15.61 -22.17
CA LEU A 359 -19.11 14.92 -23.32
C LEU A 359 -20.53 15.39 -23.63
N GLU A 360 -21.33 15.75 -22.62
CA GLU A 360 -22.62 16.42 -22.82
C GLU A 360 -22.45 17.76 -23.55
N GLY A 361 -21.40 18.52 -23.19
CA GLY A 361 -21.00 19.71 -23.94
C GLY A 361 -20.65 19.41 -25.40
N VAL A 362 -20.03 18.26 -25.68
CA VAL A 362 -19.77 17.80 -27.07
C VAL A 362 -21.08 17.45 -27.78
N LYS A 363 -22.03 16.77 -27.13
CA LYS A 363 -23.36 16.49 -27.70
C LYS A 363 -24.09 17.79 -28.08
N ALA A 364 -24.00 18.83 -27.25
CA ALA A 364 -24.57 20.14 -27.57
C ALA A 364 -23.91 20.78 -28.81
N LEU A 365 -22.59 20.66 -28.97
CA LEU A 365 -21.86 21.13 -30.15
C LEU A 365 -22.26 20.37 -31.43
N ILE A 366 -22.49 19.06 -31.33
CA ILE A 366 -23.02 18.24 -32.44
C ILE A 366 -24.38 18.79 -32.90
N ASN A 367 -25.28 19.09 -31.97
CA ASN A 367 -26.63 19.57 -32.30
C ASN A 367 -26.64 20.93 -33.01
N ILE A 368 -25.69 21.82 -32.72
CA ILE A 368 -25.54 23.11 -33.42
C ILE A 368 -24.66 23.02 -34.68
N ASN A 369 -24.21 21.82 -35.03
CA ASN A 369 -23.36 21.52 -36.17
C ASN A 369 -21.97 22.20 -36.11
N ASP A 370 -21.40 22.43 -34.92
CA ASP A 370 -20.04 22.96 -34.75
C ASP A 370 -19.01 21.83 -34.77
N PHE A 371 -18.86 21.21 -35.94
CA PHE A 371 -18.13 19.96 -36.10
C PHE A 371 -16.62 20.06 -35.88
N CYS A 372 -16.02 21.23 -36.16
CA CYS A 372 -14.60 21.48 -35.91
C CYS A 372 -14.28 21.32 -34.42
N LYS A 373 -15.05 21.98 -33.55
CA LYS A 373 -14.89 21.86 -32.09
C LYS A 373 -15.26 20.49 -31.55
N VAL A 374 -16.18 19.78 -32.19
CA VAL A 374 -16.51 18.39 -31.82
C VAL A 374 -15.28 17.50 -31.97
N ASP A 375 -14.62 17.54 -33.13
CA ASP A 375 -13.43 16.73 -33.39
C ASP A 375 -12.28 17.11 -32.44
N GLU A 376 -11.99 18.40 -32.25
CA GLU A 376 -10.98 18.87 -31.30
C GLU A 376 -11.20 18.33 -29.87
N LYS A 377 -12.46 18.37 -29.40
CA LYS A 377 -12.82 17.85 -28.07
C LYS A 377 -12.80 16.33 -27.99
N LEU A 378 -13.15 15.63 -29.07
CA LEU A 378 -13.08 14.16 -29.14
C LEU A 378 -11.63 13.65 -29.21
N ASP A 379 -10.72 14.39 -29.83
CA ASP A 379 -9.30 14.08 -29.81
C ASP A 379 -8.72 14.31 -28.41
N LEU A 380 -9.06 15.44 -27.78
CA LEU A 380 -8.67 15.71 -26.39
C LEU A 380 -9.13 14.60 -25.43
N ILE A 381 -10.40 14.17 -25.52
CA ILE A 381 -10.89 13.11 -24.61
C ILE A 381 -10.22 11.76 -24.88
N THR A 382 -9.85 11.48 -26.14
CA THR A 382 -9.11 10.26 -26.48
C THR A 382 -7.74 10.23 -25.79
N VAL A 383 -7.02 11.36 -25.78
CA VAL A 383 -5.74 11.50 -25.07
C VAL A 383 -5.95 11.36 -23.55
N VAL A 384 -6.98 12.00 -23.00
CA VAL A 384 -7.33 11.91 -21.57
C VAL A 384 -7.61 10.48 -21.15
N CYS A 385 -8.43 9.73 -21.90
CA CYS A 385 -8.71 8.33 -21.62
C CYS A 385 -7.45 7.46 -21.66
N HIS A 386 -6.54 7.73 -22.62
CA HIS A 386 -5.27 7.02 -22.68
C HIS A 386 -4.41 7.28 -21.44
N LEU A 387 -4.33 8.53 -20.97
CA LEU A 387 -3.59 8.89 -19.76
C LEU A 387 -4.18 8.25 -18.49
N LEU A 388 -5.52 8.21 -18.40
CA LEU A 388 -6.22 7.60 -17.28
C LEU A 388 -6.03 6.08 -17.25
N GLY A 389 -5.95 5.41 -18.41
CA GLY A 389 -5.74 3.96 -18.49
C GLY A 389 -6.73 3.18 -17.61
N LYS A 390 -6.23 2.45 -16.61
CA LYS A 390 -7.04 1.67 -15.65
C LYS A 390 -7.97 2.51 -14.74
N TYR A 391 -7.77 3.83 -14.70
CA TYR A 391 -8.61 4.75 -13.94
C TYR A 391 -9.79 5.28 -14.76
N CYS A 392 -9.82 5.04 -16.07
CA CYS A 392 -10.98 5.35 -16.92
C CYS A 392 -12.07 4.30 -16.71
N THR A 393 -13.29 4.73 -16.38
CA THR A 393 -14.40 3.82 -16.13
C THR A 393 -15.06 3.35 -17.44
N GLU A 394 -15.72 2.20 -17.40
CA GLU A 394 -16.45 1.67 -18.55
C GLU A 394 -17.59 2.60 -18.98
N LYS A 395 -18.22 3.29 -18.01
CA LYS A 395 -19.28 4.26 -18.28
C LYS A 395 -18.78 5.43 -19.12
N VAL A 396 -17.59 5.96 -18.83
CA VAL A 396 -16.94 6.98 -19.69
C VAL A 396 -16.73 6.45 -21.11
N LEU A 397 -16.17 5.23 -21.25
CA LEU A 397 -15.90 4.64 -22.56
C LEU A 397 -17.19 4.44 -23.38
N ASN A 398 -18.28 4.04 -22.72
CA ASN A 398 -19.58 3.89 -23.35
C ASN A 398 -20.17 5.25 -23.74
N SER A 399 -20.08 6.27 -22.90
CA SER A 399 -20.51 7.63 -23.25
C SER A 399 -19.74 8.20 -24.44
N ILE A 400 -18.43 7.93 -24.58
CA ILE A 400 -17.66 8.36 -25.76
C ILE A 400 -18.19 7.67 -27.03
N LYS A 401 -18.47 6.36 -26.97
CA LYS A 401 -19.07 5.63 -28.09
C LYS A 401 -20.43 6.20 -28.48
N GLU A 402 -21.27 6.53 -27.50
CA GLU A 402 -22.56 7.18 -27.73
C GLU A 402 -22.41 8.52 -28.42
N VAL A 403 -21.48 9.39 -27.98
CA VAL A 403 -21.24 10.69 -28.61
C VAL A 403 -20.79 10.53 -30.06
N LYS A 404 -19.85 9.61 -30.33
CA LYS A 404 -19.41 9.30 -31.70
C LYS A 404 -20.56 8.74 -32.55
N HIS A 405 -21.43 7.93 -31.96
CA HIS A 405 -22.61 7.43 -32.66
C HIS A 405 -23.64 8.55 -32.94
N SER A 406 -23.86 9.47 -32.00
CA SER A 406 -24.70 10.66 -32.22
C SER A 406 -24.15 11.55 -33.34
N GLN A 407 -22.83 11.77 -33.37
CA GLN A 407 -22.15 12.49 -34.46
C GLN A 407 -22.44 11.80 -35.81
N TYR A 408 -22.32 10.47 -35.87
CA TYR A 408 -22.63 9.70 -37.06
C TYR A 408 -24.10 9.84 -37.49
N ILE A 409 -25.06 9.75 -36.56
CA ILE A 409 -26.50 9.90 -36.87
C ILE A 409 -26.78 11.28 -37.46
N VAL A 410 -26.29 12.34 -36.83
CA VAL A 410 -26.53 13.72 -37.28
C VAL A 410 -25.96 13.95 -38.68
N LEU A 411 -24.76 13.43 -38.96
CA LEU A 411 -24.11 13.59 -40.27
C LEU A 411 -24.75 12.73 -41.37
N SER A 412 -25.01 11.45 -41.08
CA SER A 412 -25.45 10.48 -42.09
C SER A 412 -26.95 10.52 -42.37
N LYS A 413 -27.75 10.92 -41.37
CA LYS A 413 -29.22 10.90 -41.43
C LYS A 413 -29.81 12.29 -41.30
N ASP A 414 -29.66 12.96 -40.16
CA ASP A 414 -30.48 14.15 -39.85
C ASP A 414 -30.20 15.32 -40.80
N LEU A 415 -28.92 15.61 -41.08
CA LEU A 415 -28.56 16.64 -42.05
C LEU A 415 -28.96 16.28 -43.47
N VAL A 416 -28.76 15.03 -43.88
CA VAL A 416 -29.12 14.55 -45.21
C VAL A 416 -30.64 14.64 -45.40
N GLU A 417 -31.41 14.20 -44.42
CA GLU A 417 -32.87 14.25 -44.40
C GLU A 417 -33.38 15.70 -44.37
N LYS A 418 -32.75 16.59 -43.61
CA LYS A 418 -33.06 18.03 -43.60
C LYS A 418 -33.02 18.62 -45.00
N TYR A 419 -31.93 18.44 -45.74
CA TYR A 419 -31.82 18.97 -47.11
C TYR A 419 -32.62 18.17 -48.15
N SER A 420 -32.86 16.88 -47.91
CA SER A 420 -33.75 16.04 -48.72
C SER A 420 -35.21 16.47 -48.65
N ASN A 421 -35.67 16.95 -47.50
CA ASN A 421 -37.07 17.35 -47.31
C ASN A 421 -37.30 18.85 -47.50
N MET A 422 -36.25 19.67 -47.44
CA MET A 422 -36.32 21.12 -47.63
C MET A 422 -36.64 21.51 -49.08
N ASP A 423 -37.66 22.34 -49.28
CA ASP A 423 -37.96 22.93 -50.59
C ASP A 423 -36.87 23.95 -50.95
N ILE A 424 -36.50 24.04 -52.24
CA ILE A 424 -35.45 24.97 -52.68
C ILE A 424 -35.80 26.44 -52.39
N ARG A 425 -37.09 26.76 -52.24
CA ARG A 425 -37.56 28.09 -51.83
C ARG A 425 -37.16 28.42 -50.41
N ASP A 426 -36.96 27.44 -49.53
CA ASP A 426 -36.63 27.66 -48.13
C ASP A 426 -35.12 27.79 -47.90
N TYR A 427 -34.31 27.71 -48.95
CA TYR A 427 -32.85 27.86 -48.86
C TYR A 427 -32.43 29.23 -48.33
N TYR A 428 -33.23 30.29 -48.48
CA TYR A 428 -32.87 31.58 -47.85
C TYR A 428 -32.99 31.54 -46.31
N LEU A 429 -33.83 30.66 -45.74
CA LEU A 429 -33.99 30.51 -44.29
C LEU A 429 -32.87 29.64 -43.68
N ASN A 430 -32.41 28.65 -44.44
CA ASN A 430 -31.34 27.74 -44.06
C ASN A 430 -30.37 27.59 -45.24
N PRO A 431 -29.52 28.59 -45.50
CA PRO A 431 -28.68 28.60 -46.70
C PRO A 431 -27.70 27.44 -46.68
N PRO A 432 -27.66 26.63 -47.75
CA PRO A 432 -26.64 25.60 -47.90
C PRO A 432 -25.22 26.14 -47.71
N THR A 433 -24.93 27.38 -48.10
CA THR A 433 -23.61 28.00 -47.85
C THR A 433 -23.13 27.86 -46.40
N ASP A 434 -24.01 27.97 -45.41
CA ASP A 434 -23.64 27.89 -43.99
C ASP A 434 -23.15 26.49 -43.59
N ILE A 435 -23.85 25.44 -44.04
CA ILE A 435 -23.43 24.07 -43.70
C ILE A 435 -22.16 23.69 -44.45
N PHE A 436 -22.02 24.12 -45.71
CA PHE A 436 -20.81 23.87 -46.49
C PHE A 436 -19.60 24.61 -45.89
N ALA A 437 -19.79 25.83 -45.37
CA ALA A 437 -18.74 26.55 -44.65
C ALA A 437 -18.32 25.81 -43.36
N LYS A 438 -19.28 25.21 -42.62
CA LYS A 438 -18.99 24.37 -41.46
C LYS A 438 -18.21 23.10 -41.84
N PHE A 439 -18.59 22.44 -42.95
CA PHE A 439 -17.82 21.31 -43.50
C PHE A 439 -16.44 21.73 -44.04
N ALA A 440 -16.24 23.00 -44.40
CA ALA A 440 -14.94 23.51 -44.82
C ALA A 440 -13.94 23.63 -43.65
N GLN A 441 -14.43 23.69 -42.41
CA GLN A 441 -13.61 23.83 -41.20
C GLN A 441 -13.20 22.49 -40.57
N VAL A 442 -13.76 21.36 -41.03
CA VAL A 442 -13.42 20.03 -40.51
C VAL A 442 -12.31 19.38 -41.34
N ASN A 443 -11.68 18.36 -40.77
CA ASN A 443 -10.63 17.62 -41.46
C ASN A 443 -11.20 16.86 -42.68
N HIS A 444 -10.83 17.29 -43.89
CA HIS A 444 -11.23 16.69 -45.16
C HIS A 444 -10.76 15.24 -45.37
N THR A 445 -9.91 14.69 -44.49
CA THR A 445 -9.55 13.26 -44.57
C THR A 445 -10.54 12.35 -43.86
N ASN A 446 -11.48 12.89 -43.07
CA ASN A 446 -12.47 12.08 -42.37
C ASN A 446 -13.61 11.67 -43.33
N PRO A 447 -13.80 10.35 -43.56
CA PRO A 447 -14.74 9.87 -44.58
C PRO A 447 -16.20 10.20 -44.26
N LEU A 448 -16.57 10.33 -42.98
CA LEU A 448 -17.94 10.61 -42.57
C LEU A 448 -18.41 11.99 -43.05
N TYR A 449 -17.55 13.01 -42.90
CA TYR A 449 -17.86 14.36 -43.34
C TYR A 449 -17.92 14.45 -44.86
N ASN A 450 -16.99 13.82 -45.56
CA ASN A 450 -16.96 13.80 -47.02
C ASN A 450 -18.20 13.11 -47.60
N GLU A 451 -18.59 11.96 -47.05
CA GLU A 451 -19.77 11.23 -47.50
C GLU A 451 -21.06 12.05 -47.31
N ALA A 452 -21.24 12.64 -46.12
CA ALA A 452 -22.38 13.51 -45.84
C ALA A 452 -22.42 14.72 -46.78
N LEU A 453 -21.28 15.38 -46.99
CA LEU A 453 -21.14 16.53 -47.88
C LEU A 453 -21.50 16.18 -49.33
N ILE A 454 -21.00 15.04 -49.85
CA ILE A 454 -21.30 14.57 -51.21
C ILE A 454 -22.79 14.27 -51.35
N ARG A 455 -23.41 13.58 -50.37
CA ARG A 455 -24.84 13.28 -50.40
C ARG A 455 -25.69 14.54 -50.41
N ILE A 456 -25.42 15.49 -49.51
CA ILE A 456 -26.13 16.78 -49.44
C ILE A 456 -25.96 17.55 -50.75
N LYS A 457 -24.74 17.62 -51.28
CA LYS A 457 -24.46 18.25 -52.58
C LYS A 457 -25.30 17.64 -53.70
N ASN A 458 -25.33 16.32 -53.81
CA ASN A 458 -26.08 15.62 -54.85
C ASN A 458 -27.58 15.86 -54.73
N ILE A 459 -28.14 15.84 -53.52
CA ILE A 459 -29.56 16.15 -53.27
C ILE A 459 -29.91 17.55 -53.76
N ILE A 460 -29.11 18.55 -53.36
CA ILE A 460 -29.34 19.96 -53.73
C ILE A 460 -29.26 20.15 -55.25
N VAL A 461 -28.20 19.64 -55.87
CA VAL A 461 -28.00 19.74 -57.33
C VAL A 461 -29.13 19.05 -58.10
N THR A 462 -29.59 17.88 -57.63
CA THR A 462 -30.67 17.13 -58.28
C THR A 462 -31.97 17.92 -58.27
N LYS A 463 -32.37 18.48 -57.11
CA LYS A 463 -33.57 19.31 -56.99
C LYS A 463 -33.54 20.54 -57.90
N LEU A 464 -32.40 21.22 -57.97
CA LEU A 464 -32.24 22.39 -58.82
C LEU A 464 -32.31 22.02 -60.31
N ARG A 465 -31.71 20.88 -60.70
CA ARG A 465 -31.82 20.35 -62.07
C ARG A 465 -33.23 19.92 -62.42
N GLU A 466 -33.99 19.38 -61.46
CA GLU A 466 -35.40 19.04 -61.67
C GLU A 466 -36.23 20.30 -61.94
N GLU A 467 -35.98 21.41 -61.25
CA GLU A 467 -36.65 22.69 -61.51
C GLU A 467 -36.30 23.22 -62.90
N LEU A 468 -35.04 23.11 -63.35
CA LEU A 468 -34.67 23.44 -64.74
C LEU A 468 -35.41 22.55 -65.76
N LYS A 469 -35.54 21.24 -65.49
CA LYS A 469 -36.30 20.34 -66.38
C LYS A 469 -37.78 20.70 -66.44
N GLN A 470 -38.39 21.00 -65.29
CA GLN A 470 -39.79 21.44 -65.25
C GLN A 470 -39.99 22.77 -65.99
N ALA A 471 -39.02 23.69 -65.90
CA ALA A 471 -39.05 24.94 -66.66
C ALA A 471 -39.10 24.73 -68.19
N ILE A 472 -38.39 23.71 -68.71
CA ILE A 472 -38.39 23.37 -70.14
C ILE A 472 -39.72 22.72 -70.56
N LEU A 473 -40.29 21.89 -69.69
CA LEU A 473 -41.55 21.17 -69.94
C LEU A 473 -42.80 22.03 -69.75
N GLU A 474 -42.67 23.23 -69.19
CA GLU A 474 -43.80 24.12 -68.94
C GLU A 474 -44.38 24.65 -70.26
N GLU A 475 -45.66 24.35 -70.51
CA GLU A 475 -46.40 24.83 -71.67
C GLU A 475 -47.39 25.94 -71.28
N PRO A 476 -47.37 27.10 -71.96
CA PRO A 476 -46.48 27.45 -73.07
C PRO A 476 -45.04 27.78 -72.60
N PRO A 477 -44.01 27.55 -73.45
CA PRO A 477 -42.64 27.90 -73.12
C PRO A 477 -42.51 29.39 -72.78
N ASN A 478 -41.96 29.68 -71.59
CA ASN A 478 -41.86 31.04 -71.07
C ASN A 478 -40.56 31.22 -70.27
N LEU A 479 -39.77 32.23 -70.64
CA LEU A 479 -38.54 32.60 -69.92
C LEU A 479 -38.79 33.17 -68.53
N GLU A 480 -39.98 33.72 -68.26
CA GLU A 480 -40.36 34.28 -66.96
C GLU A 480 -41.10 33.28 -66.07
N ASN A 481 -40.95 31.99 -66.31
CA ASN A 481 -41.68 30.99 -65.56
C ASN A 481 -41.24 30.89 -64.08
N ASN A 482 -42.12 30.35 -63.24
CA ASN A 482 -41.88 30.30 -61.80
C ASN A 482 -40.72 29.36 -61.43
N HIS A 483 -40.47 28.31 -62.22
CA HIS A 483 -39.37 27.37 -62.00
C HIS A 483 -38.00 28.04 -62.16
N ILE A 484 -37.81 28.88 -63.18
CA ILE A 484 -36.60 29.70 -63.39
C ILE A 484 -36.40 30.66 -62.21
N ARG A 485 -37.44 31.37 -61.77
CA ARG A 485 -37.34 32.32 -60.66
C ARG A 485 -36.97 31.63 -59.34
N ARG A 486 -37.57 30.46 -59.06
CA ARG A 486 -37.25 29.65 -57.89
C ARG A 486 -35.79 29.19 -57.91
N PHE A 487 -35.33 28.72 -59.07
CA PHE A 487 -33.94 28.31 -59.28
C PHE A 487 -32.97 29.48 -59.04
N GLU A 488 -33.19 30.62 -59.68
CA GLU A 488 -32.33 31.82 -59.56
C GLU A 488 -32.23 32.33 -58.13
N SER A 489 -33.32 32.24 -57.37
CA SER A 489 -33.32 32.60 -55.95
C SER A 489 -32.51 31.60 -55.12
N ALA A 490 -32.73 30.30 -55.32
CA ALA A 490 -32.09 29.25 -54.54
C ALA A 490 -30.58 29.16 -54.81
N VAL A 491 -30.15 29.36 -56.06
CA VAL A 491 -28.75 29.27 -56.48
C VAL A 491 -27.86 30.34 -55.83
N LYS A 492 -28.42 31.51 -55.49
CA LYS A 492 -27.69 32.55 -54.74
C LYS A 492 -27.33 32.14 -53.31
N CYS A 493 -28.03 31.15 -52.74
CA CYS A 493 -27.79 30.62 -51.40
C CYS A 493 -26.81 29.44 -51.38
N LEU A 494 -26.13 29.16 -52.50
CA LEU A 494 -25.17 28.05 -52.63
C LEU A 494 -23.72 28.53 -52.54
N PRO A 495 -22.78 27.60 -52.22
CA PRO A 495 -21.36 27.85 -52.34
C PRO A 495 -20.95 28.24 -53.76
N GLU A 496 -19.94 29.11 -53.88
CA GLU A 496 -19.46 29.67 -55.14
C GLU A 496 -19.26 28.63 -56.25
N THR A 497 -18.57 27.53 -55.93
CA THR A 497 -18.25 26.48 -56.89
C THR A 497 -19.48 25.77 -57.45
N MET A 498 -20.51 25.60 -56.62
CA MET A 498 -21.80 25.02 -57.05
C MET A 498 -22.63 26.03 -57.82
N ARG A 499 -22.65 27.28 -57.34
CA ARG A 499 -23.38 28.39 -57.95
C ARG A 499 -22.96 28.59 -59.40
N ILE A 500 -21.66 28.74 -59.66
CA ILE A 500 -21.11 28.95 -61.01
C ILE A 500 -21.52 27.81 -61.95
N ALA A 501 -21.38 26.56 -61.50
CA ALA A 501 -21.73 25.39 -62.32
C ALA A 501 -23.23 25.38 -62.70
N LEU A 502 -24.10 25.70 -61.74
CA LEU A 502 -25.55 25.72 -61.93
C LEU A 502 -26.03 26.94 -62.73
N GLU A 503 -25.37 28.08 -62.63
CA GLU A 503 -25.65 29.27 -63.46
C GLU A 503 -25.36 29.02 -64.94
N VAL A 504 -24.33 28.23 -65.25
CA VAL A 504 -24.05 27.76 -66.61
C VAL A 504 -25.19 26.86 -67.11
N GLU A 505 -25.67 25.92 -66.29
CA GLU A 505 -26.81 25.06 -66.65
C GLU A 505 -28.10 25.87 -66.86
N LEU A 506 -28.34 26.90 -66.04
CA LEU A 506 -29.48 27.81 -66.23
C LEU A 506 -29.41 28.57 -67.56
N LYS A 507 -28.22 29.02 -67.95
CA LYS A 507 -28.02 29.71 -69.22
C LYS A 507 -28.41 28.80 -70.39
N HIS A 508 -27.93 27.55 -70.38
CA HIS A 508 -28.32 26.56 -71.39
C HIS A 508 -29.82 26.29 -71.41
N CYS A 509 -30.45 26.14 -70.23
CA CYS A 509 -31.90 25.98 -70.12
C CYS A 509 -32.68 27.16 -70.73
N LYS A 510 -32.25 28.40 -70.48
CA LYS A 510 -32.86 29.60 -71.09
C LYS A 510 -32.68 29.64 -72.61
N ASP A 511 -31.51 29.23 -73.10
CA ASP A 511 -31.24 29.12 -74.54
C ASP A 511 -32.14 28.07 -75.19
N ASP A 512 -32.36 26.91 -74.54
CA ASP A 512 -33.26 25.85 -75.01
C ASP A 512 -34.72 26.31 -75.04
N ILE A 513 -35.21 26.98 -73.98
CA ILE A 513 -36.57 27.54 -73.94
C ILE A 513 -36.74 28.61 -75.03
N ASN A 514 -35.73 29.47 -75.23
CA ASN A 514 -35.74 30.44 -76.32
C ASN A 514 -35.80 29.78 -77.69
N GLN A 515 -35.05 28.71 -77.91
CA GLN A 515 -35.11 27.95 -79.15
C GLN A 515 -36.49 27.34 -79.35
N LEU A 516 -37.11 26.77 -78.31
CA LEU A 516 -38.49 26.25 -78.37
C LEU A 516 -39.51 27.35 -78.70
N ILE A 517 -39.37 28.55 -78.12
CA ILE A 517 -40.19 29.71 -78.45
C ILE A 517 -40.00 30.10 -79.93
N GLN A 518 -38.76 30.15 -80.42
CA GLN A 518 -38.44 30.45 -81.82
C GLN A 518 -38.99 29.40 -82.78
N ASP A 519 -38.80 28.11 -82.48
CA ASP A 519 -39.29 26.99 -83.28
C ASP A 519 -40.82 26.97 -83.33
N ASN A 520 -41.48 27.20 -82.20
CA ASN A 520 -42.94 27.34 -82.17
C ASN A 520 -43.40 28.54 -83.00
N ASN A 521 -42.73 29.69 -82.90
CA ASN A 521 -43.01 30.86 -83.74
C ASN A 521 -42.77 30.58 -85.23
N ASN A 522 -41.72 29.84 -85.58
CA ASN A 522 -41.40 29.46 -86.95
C ASN A 522 -42.42 28.47 -87.52
N LYS A 523 -42.78 27.42 -86.77
CA LYS A 523 -43.87 26.49 -87.12
C LYS A 523 -45.18 27.24 -87.34
N LEU A 524 -45.53 28.15 -86.43
CA LEU A 524 -46.70 29.02 -86.57
C LEU A 524 -46.62 29.84 -87.87
N ASN A 525 -45.49 30.50 -88.14
CA ASN A 525 -45.30 31.31 -89.34
C ASN A 525 -45.38 30.49 -90.66
N ILE A 526 -44.87 29.25 -90.67
CA ILE A 526 -44.96 28.35 -91.83
C ILE A 526 -46.41 27.93 -92.09
N ILE A 527 -47.16 27.56 -91.03
CA ILE A 527 -48.57 27.17 -91.12
C ILE A 527 -49.44 28.36 -91.55
N PHE A 528 -49.18 29.57 -91.04
CA PHE A 528 -49.90 30.77 -91.48
C PHE A 528 -49.63 31.14 -92.95
N ARG A 529 -48.53 30.66 -93.54
CA ARG A 529 -48.20 30.88 -94.96
C ARG A 529 -48.70 29.77 -95.89
N SER A 530 -49.11 28.61 -95.37
CA SER A 530 -49.52 27.47 -96.20
C SER A 530 -50.98 27.50 -96.68
N GLU A 531 -51.76 28.53 -96.32
CA GLU A 531 -53.18 28.75 -96.68
C GLU A 531 -54.15 27.57 -96.38
N ASP A 532 -53.69 26.56 -95.63
CA ASP A 532 -54.50 25.41 -95.23
C ASP A 532 -55.38 25.74 -94.02
N LEU A 533 -56.64 26.07 -94.30
CA LEU A 533 -57.65 26.48 -93.33
C LEU A 533 -57.98 25.39 -92.30
N GLU A 534 -57.84 24.11 -92.65
CA GLU A 534 -58.15 22.98 -91.77
C GLU A 534 -57.04 22.81 -90.73
N SER A 535 -55.78 22.77 -91.18
CA SER A 535 -54.60 22.71 -90.31
C SER A 535 -54.50 23.92 -89.37
N THR A 536 -54.90 25.11 -89.83
CA THR A 536 -54.90 26.32 -89.00
C THR A 536 -55.97 26.27 -87.90
N LYS A 537 -57.11 25.61 -88.16
CA LYS A 537 -58.23 25.47 -87.22
C LYS A 537 -57.94 24.44 -86.12
N THR A 538 -57.42 23.26 -86.48
CA THR A 538 -57.06 22.20 -85.52
C THR A 538 -55.99 22.67 -84.53
N MET A 539 -55.08 23.53 -84.97
CA MET A 539 -54.02 24.07 -84.13
C MET A 539 -54.50 25.19 -83.21
N LEU A 540 -55.44 26.04 -83.67
CA LEU A 540 -56.13 27.03 -82.82
C LEU A 540 -56.94 26.35 -81.71
N GLU A 541 -57.59 25.23 -82.01
CA GLU A 541 -58.31 24.40 -81.04
C GLU A 541 -57.33 23.76 -80.02
N ASN A 542 -56.19 23.23 -80.47
CA ASN A 542 -55.14 22.72 -79.57
C ASN A 542 -54.50 23.83 -78.71
N TYR A 543 -54.30 25.03 -79.25
CA TYR A 543 -53.76 26.18 -78.52
C TYR A 543 -54.78 26.80 -77.54
N GLN A 544 -56.08 26.77 -77.85
CA GLN A 544 -57.14 27.24 -76.95
C GLN A 544 -57.31 26.31 -75.74
N ASN A 545 -56.98 25.02 -75.89
CA ASN A 545 -56.98 24.05 -74.80
C ASN A 545 -55.76 24.19 -73.86
N LEU A 546 -54.69 24.86 -74.28
CA LEU A 546 -53.52 25.16 -73.45
C LEU A 546 -53.77 26.44 -72.63
N LYS A 547 -53.98 26.28 -71.32
CA LYS A 547 -54.21 27.39 -70.37
C LYS A 547 -53.04 28.39 -70.42
N GLY A 548 -53.33 29.65 -70.81
CA GLY A 548 -52.42 30.78 -70.60
C GLY A 548 -52.21 31.72 -71.80
N MET A 549 -52.58 31.33 -73.02
CA MET A 549 -52.32 32.13 -74.23
C MET A 549 -53.49 32.99 -74.74
N GLN A 550 -54.39 33.45 -73.86
CA GLN A 550 -55.59 34.17 -74.29
C GLN A 550 -55.30 35.50 -75.02
N SER A 551 -54.22 36.21 -74.69
CA SER A 551 -53.85 37.46 -75.37
C SER A 551 -53.26 37.22 -76.77
N VAL A 552 -52.47 36.16 -76.95
CA VAL A 552 -51.88 35.75 -78.23
C VAL A 552 -52.96 35.16 -79.14
N VAL A 553 -53.85 34.33 -78.59
CA VAL A 553 -55.03 33.81 -79.29
C VAL A 553 -55.95 34.95 -79.71
N ASN A 554 -56.20 35.97 -78.87
CA ASN A 554 -57.07 37.10 -79.24
C ASN A 554 -56.50 37.97 -80.37
N ASN A 555 -55.19 38.28 -80.35
CA ASN A 555 -54.55 39.02 -81.44
C ASN A 555 -54.49 38.22 -82.75
N ARG A 556 -54.37 36.89 -82.66
CA ARG A 556 -54.34 36.00 -83.83
C ARG A 556 -55.74 35.67 -84.36
N GLN A 557 -56.76 35.59 -83.52
CA GLN A 557 -58.18 35.50 -83.91
C GLN A 557 -58.58 36.76 -84.70
N LYS A 558 -58.08 37.94 -84.29
CA LYS A 558 -58.24 39.18 -85.06
C LYS A 558 -57.61 39.08 -86.46
N ARG A 559 -56.41 38.52 -86.59
CA ARG A 559 -55.76 38.31 -87.90
C ARG A 559 -56.46 37.25 -88.75
N LEU A 560 -56.94 36.16 -88.15
CA LEU A 560 -57.71 35.13 -88.86
C LEU A 560 -59.07 35.67 -89.34
N ASN A 561 -59.72 36.51 -88.53
CA ASN A 561 -60.94 37.22 -88.91
C ASN A 561 -60.69 38.23 -90.05
N LEU A 562 -59.54 38.94 -90.03
CA LEU A 562 -59.10 39.78 -91.14
C LEU A 562 -58.85 38.96 -92.42
N TYR A 563 -58.26 37.76 -92.30
CA TYR A 563 -58.02 36.86 -93.44
C TYR A 563 -59.33 36.28 -94.02
N LYS A 564 -60.28 35.88 -93.16
CA LYS A 564 -61.65 35.49 -93.57
C LYS A 564 -62.37 36.63 -94.28
N LEU A 565 -62.22 37.87 -93.81
CA LEU A 565 -62.77 39.07 -94.44
C LEU A 565 -62.14 39.37 -95.81
N SER A 566 -60.85 39.09 -96.02
CA SER A 566 -60.20 39.24 -97.33
C SER A 566 -60.57 38.12 -98.32
N ILE A 567 -60.76 36.88 -97.85
CA ILE A 567 -61.23 35.77 -98.71
C ILE A 567 -62.71 35.95 -99.11
N MET A 568 -63.55 36.45 -98.20
CA MET A 568 -64.96 36.78 -98.51
C MET A 568 -65.13 38.00 -99.44
N LYS A 569 -64.08 38.79 -99.70
CA LYS A 569 -64.10 39.86 -100.72
C LYS A 569 -63.66 39.39 -102.11
N ILE A 570 -63.18 38.15 -102.26
CA ILE A 570 -62.68 37.56 -103.51
C ILE A 570 -63.65 36.48 -104.07
N ARG A 571 -64.74 36.16 -103.35
CA ARG A 571 -65.94 35.52 -103.89
C ARG A 571 -67.06 36.55 -103.94
#